data_AF-A0A6L2M326-F1
#
_entry.id   AF-A0A6L2M326-F1
#
_cell.length_a   1.000
_cell.length_b   1.000
_cell.length_c   1.000
_cell.angle_alpha   90.00
_cell.angle_beta   90.00
_cell.angle_gamma   90.00
#
_symmetry.space_group_name_H-M   'P 1'
#
loop_
_entity.id
_entity.type
_entity.pdbx_description
1 polymer ?
#
loop_
_entity_poly.entity_id
_entity_poly.type
_entity_poly.pdbx_seq_one_letter_code
_entity_poly.pdbx_strand_id
1 'polypeptide(L)'
;MFQNFARGPPNSLLQVAIKNNQQPAWYFNDKISMLFLFKEDGKMERGTFLETWRSLPNSKEVSNDIPDIVINNVLETIERLASLNMFFVAKRKKETHQVLYISTKVHNKFPFLIKLTLTLGSPGLKCAIKTPKPDMAALVFEALETLLRS
;
A
#
# COMPACT_ATOMS: atom_id res chain seq x y z
N MET A 1 12.08 26.59 -12.79
CA MET A 1 11.25 26.88 -11.59
C MET A 1 10.06 25.95 -11.65
N PHE A 2 9.99 24.93 -10.79
CA PHE A 2 8.93 23.93 -10.84
C PHE A 2 7.64 24.50 -10.22
N GLN A 3 6.81 25.15 -11.03
CA GLN A 3 5.41 25.39 -10.67
C GLN A 3 4.70 24.02 -10.63
N ASN A 4 3.87 23.78 -9.61
CA ASN A 4 3.04 22.58 -9.41
C ASN A 4 3.61 21.40 -8.60
N PHE A 5 4.56 21.62 -7.67
CA PHE A 5 4.79 20.66 -6.60
C PHE A 5 3.92 20.95 -5.38
N ALA A 6 3.19 19.94 -4.90
CA ALA A 6 2.51 20.02 -3.62
C ALA A 6 3.54 20.24 -2.51
N ARG A 7 3.23 21.14 -1.57
CA ARG A 7 4.07 21.39 -0.38
C ARG A 7 3.69 20.41 0.71
N GLY A 8 4.67 19.98 1.50
CA GLY A 8 4.46 19.08 2.63
C GLY A 8 4.65 17.60 2.28
N PRO A 9 4.34 16.69 3.22
CA PRO A 9 4.48 15.26 3.01
C PRO A 9 3.50 14.76 1.93
N PRO A 10 3.82 13.63 1.27
CA PRO A 10 2.90 12.98 0.33
C PRO A 10 1.53 12.74 0.96
N ASN A 11 0.47 13.07 0.23
CA ASN A 11 -0.91 12.85 0.64
C ASN A 11 -1.77 12.46 -0.58
N SER A 12 -2.98 11.97 -0.32
CA SER A 12 -3.90 11.46 -1.33
C SER A 12 -4.75 12.57 -1.99
N LEU A 13 -4.60 13.84 -1.60
CA LEU A 13 -5.43 14.94 -2.09
C LEU A 13 -5.23 15.17 -3.60
N LEU A 14 -6.32 15.08 -4.35
CA LEU A 14 -6.41 15.49 -5.74
C LEU A 14 -7.24 16.77 -5.83
N GLN A 15 -6.62 17.87 -6.25
CA GLN A 15 -7.32 19.12 -6.50
C GLN A 15 -7.66 19.22 -7.98
N VAL A 16 -8.94 19.36 -8.30
CA VAL A 16 -9.44 19.33 -9.68
C VAL A 16 -10.07 20.68 -10.03
N ALA A 17 -9.76 21.17 -11.23
CA ALA A 17 -10.44 22.30 -11.85
C ALA A 17 -11.00 21.87 -13.22
N ILE A 18 -12.31 22.03 -13.44
CA ILE A 18 -12.99 21.72 -14.69
C ILE A 18 -13.56 23.01 -15.28
N LYS A 19 -13.24 23.31 -16.54
CA LYS A 19 -13.72 24.50 -17.25
C LYS A 19 -14.36 24.09 -18.57
N ASN A 20 -15.51 24.68 -18.89
CA ASN A 20 -16.11 24.65 -20.22
C ASN A 20 -16.31 26.08 -20.76
N ASN A 21 -16.94 26.21 -21.93
CA ASN A 21 -17.20 27.49 -22.58
C ASN A 21 -18.51 28.18 -22.13
N GLN A 22 -19.32 27.53 -21.30
CA GLN A 22 -20.64 28.01 -20.90
C GLN A 22 -20.66 28.58 -19.47
N GLN A 23 -19.75 28.14 -18.60
CA GLN A 23 -19.76 28.45 -17.18
C GLN A 23 -18.36 28.79 -16.64
N PRO A 24 -18.27 29.49 -15.49
CA PRO A 24 -17.02 29.64 -14.75
C PRO A 24 -16.39 28.28 -14.41
N ALA A 25 -15.09 28.26 -14.17
CA ALA A 25 -14.41 27.03 -13.77
C ALA A 25 -14.96 26.49 -12.44
N TRP A 26 -15.20 25.18 -12.39
CA TRP A 26 -15.58 24.46 -11.18
C TRP A 26 -14.36 23.84 -10.52
N TYR A 27 -14.31 23.90 -9.20
CA TYR A 27 -13.22 23.38 -8.40
C TYR A 27 -13.75 22.42 -7.36
N PHE A 28 -13.10 21.27 -7.21
CA PHE A 28 -13.40 20.33 -6.14
C PHE A 28 -12.13 19.56 -5.74
N ASN A 29 -12.21 18.91 -4.59
CA ASN A 29 -11.17 18.02 -4.10
C ASN A 29 -11.67 16.59 -4.14
N ASP A 30 -10.78 15.66 -4.45
CA ASP A 30 -10.99 14.23 -4.38
C ASP A 30 -9.76 13.55 -3.74
N LYS A 31 -9.75 12.23 -3.65
CA LYS A 31 -8.63 11.42 -3.19
C LYS A 31 -8.18 10.42 -4.25
N ILE A 32 -6.87 10.36 -4.50
CA ILE A 32 -6.26 9.27 -5.27
C ILE A 32 -5.78 8.19 -4.32
N SER A 33 -6.33 6.98 -4.46
CA SER A 33 -5.84 5.81 -3.74
C SER A 33 -4.50 5.34 -4.31
N MET A 34 -3.58 5.00 -3.40
CA MET A 34 -2.27 4.47 -3.75
C MET A 34 -2.34 3.15 -4.53
N LEU A 35 -3.42 2.37 -4.35
CA LEU A 35 -3.62 1.07 -5.02
C LEU A 35 -3.53 1.18 -6.55
N PHE A 36 -4.06 2.26 -7.12
CA PHE A 36 -4.08 2.48 -8.57
C PHE A 36 -2.73 2.93 -9.14
N LEU A 37 -1.78 3.27 -8.29
CA LEU A 37 -0.43 3.69 -8.69
C LEU A 37 0.56 2.52 -8.73
N PHE A 38 0.15 1.34 -8.23
CA PHE A 38 0.97 0.13 -8.25
C PHE A 38 1.10 -0.46 -9.64
N LYS A 39 2.30 -0.96 -9.96
CA LYS A 39 2.68 -1.46 -11.28
C LYS A 39 2.77 -2.97 -11.32
N GLU A 40 2.44 -3.52 -12.49
CA GLU A 40 2.45 -4.96 -12.78
C GLU A 40 3.83 -5.61 -12.59
N ASP A 41 4.90 -4.85 -12.84
CA ASP A 41 6.28 -5.26 -12.64
C ASP A 41 6.78 -5.10 -11.18
N GLY A 42 5.84 -5.08 -10.22
CA GLY A 42 6.09 -5.05 -8.78
C GLY A 42 6.25 -6.43 -8.13
N LYS A 43 6.10 -7.51 -8.90
CA LYS A 43 6.26 -8.88 -8.41
C LYS A 43 7.72 -9.18 -8.10
N MET A 44 7.98 -9.78 -6.93
CA MET A 44 9.30 -10.23 -6.52
C MET A 44 9.33 -11.72 -6.25
N GLU A 45 10.45 -12.35 -6.57
CA GLU A 45 10.77 -13.68 -6.06
C GLU A 45 11.19 -13.62 -4.59
N ARG A 46 11.06 -14.75 -3.91
CA ARG A 46 11.34 -14.86 -2.46
C ARG A 46 12.78 -14.48 -2.10
N GLY A 47 13.75 -14.88 -2.92
CA GLY A 47 15.18 -14.55 -2.71
C GLY A 47 15.41 -13.03 -2.76
N THR A 48 14.98 -12.41 -3.85
CA THR A 48 15.06 -10.95 -4.06
C THR A 48 14.35 -10.16 -2.96
N PHE A 49 13.17 -10.61 -2.52
CA PHE A 49 12.45 -9.98 -1.43
C PHE A 49 13.26 -9.98 -0.13
N LEU A 50 13.86 -11.12 0.24
CA LEU A 50 14.65 -11.26 1.47
C LEU A 50 15.93 -10.43 1.43
N GLU A 51 16.61 -10.41 0.29
CA GLU A 51 17.81 -9.59 0.07
C GLU A 51 17.47 -8.11 0.19
N THR A 52 16.41 -7.65 -0.49
CA THR A 52 15.95 -6.25 -0.43
C THR A 52 15.48 -5.88 0.98
N TRP A 53 14.80 -6.78 1.69
CA TRP A 53 14.37 -6.54 3.07
C TRP A 53 15.56 -6.32 4.01
N ARG A 54 16.62 -7.11 3.84
CA ARG A 54 17.84 -7.03 4.66
C ARG A 54 18.71 -5.83 4.30
N SER A 55 18.74 -5.42 3.03
CA SER A 55 19.56 -4.29 2.58
C SER A 55 19.04 -2.93 3.06
N LEU A 56 17.73 -2.81 3.30
CA LEU A 56 17.15 -1.59 3.86
C LEU A 56 17.38 -1.53 5.39
N PRO A 57 17.79 -0.39 5.97
CA PRO A 57 17.93 -0.24 7.41
C PRO A 57 16.55 -0.20 8.10
N ASN A 58 16.50 -0.45 9.40
CA ASN A 58 15.24 -0.47 10.17
C ASN A 58 14.55 0.91 10.21
N SER A 59 15.29 2.01 10.05
CA SER A 59 14.71 3.35 9.92
C SER A 59 13.84 3.55 8.66
N LYS A 60 13.85 2.57 7.74
CA LYS A 60 13.02 2.53 6.54
C LYS A 60 11.78 1.63 6.70
N GLU A 61 11.59 1.05 7.87
CA GLU A 61 10.38 0.29 8.23
C GLU A 61 9.42 1.19 9.00
N VAL A 62 8.19 1.31 8.52
CA VAL A 62 7.09 1.99 9.19
C VAL A 62 6.02 0.94 9.48
N SER A 63 5.48 0.92 10.69
CA SER A 63 4.41 0.00 11.07
C SER A 63 3.15 0.77 11.44
N ASN A 64 2.00 0.19 11.14
CA ASN A 64 0.69 0.69 11.55
C ASN A 64 -0.20 -0.48 11.96
N ASP A 65 -1.01 -0.28 13.00
CA ASP A 65 -2.07 -1.20 13.39
C ASP A 65 -3.37 -0.69 12.75
N ILE A 66 -4.04 -1.54 11.96
CA ILE A 66 -5.31 -1.24 11.30
C ILE A 66 -6.40 -1.99 12.08
N PRO A 67 -7.15 -1.30 12.96
CA PRO A 67 -8.13 -1.94 13.84
C PRO A 67 -9.34 -2.45 13.04
N ASP A 68 -10.07 -3.40 13.61
CA ASP A 68 -11.38 -3.86 13.10
C ASP A 68 -11.40 -4.44 11.68
N ILE A 69 -10.23 -4.79 11.12
CA ILE A 69 -10.14 -5.63 9.92
C ILE A 69 -10.26 -7.10 10.33
N VAL A 70 -11.26 -7.81 9.82
CA VAL A 70 -11.43 -9.25 10.03
C VAL A 70 -11.17 -9.98 8.72
N ILE A 71 -10.10 -10.77 8.68
CA ILE A 71 -9.79 -11.63 7.52
C ILE A 71 -10.15 -13.07 7.88
N ASN A 72 -11.11 -13.63 7.15
CA ASN A 72 -11.54 -15.02 7.29
C ASN A 72 -10.85 -15.95 6.29
N ASN A 73 -10.54 -15.43 5.09
CA ASN A 73 -9.94 -16.19 4.01
C ASN A 73 -8.68 -15.48 3.48
N VAL A 74 -7.51 -16.06 3.78
CA VAL A 74 -6.22 -15.55 3.31
C VAL A 74 -6.05 -15.69 1.80
N LEU A 75 -6.59 -16.75 1.18
CA LEU A 75 -6.43 -16.96 -0.26
C LEU A 75 -7.19 -15.89 -1.05
N GLU A 76 -8.44 -15.64 -0.69
CA GLU A 76 -9.25 -14.57 -1.28
C GLU A 76 -8.61 -13.19 -1.08
N THR A 77 -8.05 -12.95 0.11
CA THR A 77 -7.30 -11.71 0.38
C THR A 77 -6.09 -11.57 -0.54
N ILE A 78 -5.34 -12.66 -0.77
CA ILE A 78 -4.19 -12.66 -1.69
C ILE A 78 -4.62 -12.40 -3.13
N GLU A 79 -5.70 -13.03 -3.59
CA GLU A 79 -6.24 -12.83 -4.95
C GLU A 79 -6.70 -11.39 -5.16
N ARG A 80 -7.41 -10.82 -4.18
CA ARG A 80 -7.83 -9.42 -4.20
C ARG A 80 -6.64 -8.46 -4.26
N LEU A 81 -5.62 -8.68 -3.44
CA LEU A 81 -4.38 -7.90 -3.47
C LEU A 81 -3.67 -8.01 -4.83
N ALA A 82 -3.60 -9.22 -5.39
CA ALA A 82 -2.96 -9.46 -6.67
C ALA A 82 -3.66 -8.71 -7.82
N SER A 83 -5.00 -8.58 -7.78
CA SER A 83 -5.77 -7.78 -8.76
C SER A 83 -5.42 -6.28 -8.76
N LEU A 84 -4.73 -5.81 -7.72
CA LEU A 84 -4.30 -4.42 -7.53
C LEU A 84 -2.78 -4.28 -7.55
N ASN A 85 -2.07 -5.20 -8.23
CA ASN A 85 -0.61 -5.19 -8.34
C ASN A 85 0.13 -5.28 -6.98
N MET A 86 -0.48 -5.95 -6.00
CA MET A 86 0.16 -6.29 -4.72
C MET A 86 0.40 -7.80 -4.68
N PHE A 87 1.65 -8.20 -4.86
CA PHE A 87 1.99 -9.59 -5.18
C PHE A 87 2.41 -10.36 -3.94
N PHE A 88 1.73 -11.48 -3.69
CA PHE A 88 2.13 -12.41 -2.65
C PHE A 88 3.51 -13.01 -2.94
N VAL A 89 4.37 -13.02 -1.91
CA VAL A 89 5.72 -13.58 -1.96
C VAL A 89 5.83 -14.83 -1.10
N ALA A 90 5.37 -14.77 0.15
CA ALA A 90 5.45 -15.88 1.09
C ALA A 90 4.44 -15.72 2.22
N LYS A 91 4.11 -16.84 2.88
CA LYS A 91 3.37 -16.82 4.15
C LYS A 91 4.06 -17.66 5.21
N ARG A 92 3.91 -17.27 6.46
CA ARG A 92 4.16 -18.10 7.64
C ARG A 92 2.84 -18.27 8.37
N LYS A 93 2.54 -19.50 8.78
CA LYS A 93 1.36 -19.83 9.56
C LYS A 93 1.76 -20.49 10.87
N LYS A 94 1.11 -20.10 11.96
CA LYS A 94 1.13 -20.81 13.24
C LYS A 94 -0.30 -20.81 13.76
N GLU A 95 -0.98 -21.96 13.66
CA GLU A 95 -2.41 -22.08 13.97
C GLU A 95 -3.24 -21.05 13.18
N THR A 96 -3.97 -20.17 13.88
CA THR A 96 -4.78 -19.09 13.33
C THR A 96 -3.96 -17.83 13.03
N HIS A 97 -2.73 -17.74 13.52
CA HIS A 97 -1.85 -16.60 13.28
C HIS A 97 -1.18 -16.71 11.90
N GLN A 98 -1.35 -15.67 11.09
CA GLN A 98 -0.84 -15.60 9.72
C GLN A 98 0.06 -14.38 9.57
N VAL A 99 1.19 -14.59 8.90
CA VAL A 99 2.08 -13.52 8.44
C VAL A 99 2.24 -13.64 6.93
N LEU A 100 1.82 -12.62 6.19
CA LEU A 100 1.92 -12.55 4.74
C LEU A 100 3.01 -11.54 4.34
N TYR A 101 3.83 -11.92 3.38
CA TYR A 101 4.84 -11.07 2.77
C TYR A 101 4.40 -10.75 1.34
N ILE A 102 4.33 -9.47 1.02
CA ILE A 102 3.79 -8.94 -0.22
C ILE A 102 4.79 -7.94 -0.80
N SER A 103 5.02 -7.98 -2.11
CA SER A 103 5.80 -6.98 -2.84
C SER A 103 4.89 -6.14 -3.72
N THR A 104 5.15 -4.84 -3.78
CA THR A 104 4.58 -3.97 -4.80
C THR A 104 5.56 -2.84 -5.15
N LYS A 105 5.25 -2.08 -6.21
CA LYS A 105 6.11 -1.02 -6.75
C LYS A 105 5.27 0.10 -7.36
N VAL A 106 5.75 1.33 -7.26
CA VAL A 106 5.12 2.53 -7.84
C VAL A 106 6.05 3.10 -8.92
N HIS A 107 5.51 3.92 -9.83
CA HIS A 107 6.30 4.68 -10.80
C HIS A 107 7.45 5.42 -10.07
N ASN A 108 8.70 5.21 -10.51
CA ASN A 108 9.98 5.52 -9.85
C ASN A 108 10.63 4.38 -9.03
N LYS A 109 10.90 3.23 -9.66
CA LYS A 109 11.89 2.15 -9.32
C LYS A 109 11.96 1.56 -7.89
N PHE A 110 11.46 2.18 -6.83
CA PHE A 110 11.63 1.68 -5.47
C PHE A 110 10.48 0.75 -5.06
N PRO A 111 10.79 -0.38 -4.40
CA PRO A 111 9.79 -1.34 -3.97
C PRO A 111 9.18 -0.96 -2.62
N PHE A 112 7.96 -1.44 -2.41
CA PHE A 112 7.33 -1.55 -1.10
C PHE A 112 7.31 -3.03 -0.71
N LEU A 113 8.00 -3.34 0.39
CA LEU A 113 7.98 -4.66 1.00
C LEU A 113 7.02 -4.63 2.17
N ILE A 114 5.93 -5.37 2.07
CA ILE A 114 4.81 -5.30 3.00
C ILE A 114 4.72 -6.60 3.79
N LYS A 115 4.59 -6.48 5.10
CA LYS A 115 4.39 -7.58 6.05
C LYS A 115 3.06 -7.37 6.75
N LEU A 116 2.10 -8.23 6.44
CA LEU A 116 0.78 -8.26 7.09
C LEU A 116 0.76 -9.35 8.15
N THR A 117 0.39 -8.99 9.38
CA THR A 117 0.26 -9.91 10.51
C THR A 117 -1.16 -9.85 11.02
N LEU A 118 -1.83 -10.99 11.08
CA LEU A 118 -3.24 -11.10 11.46
C LEU A 118 -3.51 -12.43 12.18
N THR A 119 -4.64 -12.49 12.85
CA THR A 119 -5.21 -13.74 13.37
C THR A 119 -6.54 -13.99 12.65
N LEU A 120 -6.67 -15.15 12.03
CA LEU A 120 -7.86 -15.52 11.25
C LEU A 120 -9.12 -15.41 12.11
N GLY A 121 -10.16 -14.78 11.55
CA GLY A 121 -11.47 -14.60 12.21
C GLY A 121 -11.46 -13.65 13.41
N SER A 122 -10.35 -12.97 13.68
CA SER A 122 -10.24 -11.98 14.76
C SER A 122 -10.02 -10.58 14.18
N PRO A 123 -10.58 -9.53 14.81
CA PRO A 123 -10.36 -8.15 14.38
C PRO A 123 -8.92 -7.73 14.65
N GLY A 124 -8.34 -7.00 13.68
CA GLY A 124 -7.04 -6.36 13.80
C GLY A 124 -6.03 -6.90 12.80
N LEU A 125 -5.38 -5.98 12.10
CA LEU A 125 -4.34 -6.24 11.13
C LEU A 125 -3.13 -5.36 11.44
N LYS A 126 -1.96 -5.95 11.66
CA LYS A 126 -0.71 -5.19 11.73
C LYS A 126 -0.07 -5.16 10.35
N CYS A 127 0.29 -3.97 9.89
CA CYS A 127 0.98 -3.79 8.62
C CYS A 127 2.34 -3.13 8.89
N ALA A 128 3.42 -3.76 8.43
CA ALA A 128 4.74 -3.14 8.40
C ALA A 128 5.21 -3.01 6.94
N ILE A 129 5.68 -1.83 6.58
CA ILE A 129 6.11 -1.49 5.23
C ILE A 129 7.57 -1.05 5.29
N LYS A 130 8.41 -1.70 4.50
CA LYS A 130 9.81 -1.34 4.33
C LYS A 130 10.05 -0.86 2.90
N THR A 131 10.53 0.37 2.77
CA THR A 131 10.73 1.04 1.46
C THR A 131 11.82 2.11 1.55
N PRO A 132 12.59 2.38 0.48
CA PRO A 132 13.50 3.53 0.42
C PRO A 132 12.83 4.88 0.74
N LYS A 133 11.51 4.99 0.54
CA LYS A 133 10.67 6.18 0.73
C LYS A 133 9.59 5.97 1.82
N PRO A 134 9.98 5.96 3.10
CA PRO A 134 9.06 5.66 4.21
C PRO A 134 7.95 6.71 4.39
N ASP A 135 8.16 7.93 3.90
CA ASP A 135 7.16 9.00 3.83
C ASP A 135 5.93 8.64 2.99
N MET A 136 6.05 7.67 2.08
CA MET A 136 4.93 7.16 1.27
C MET A 136 4.13 6.06 1.98
N ALA A 137 4.60 5.52 3.11
CA ALA A 137 3.96 4.37 3.76
C ALA A 137 2.53 4.68 4.24
N ALA A 138 2.27 5.92 4.68
CA ALA A 138 0.95 6.37 5.11
C ALA A 138 -0.13 6.19 4.02
N LEU A 139 0.22 6.47 2.76
CA LEU A 139 -0.68 6.30 1.62
C LEU A 139 -1.02 4.84 1.35
N VAL A 140 -0.05 3.94 1.58
CA VAL A 140 -0.27 2.50 1.44
C VAL A 140 -1.13 1.96 2.58
N PHE A 141 -0.98 2.48 3.81
CA PHE A 141 -1.86 2.11 4.93
C PHE A 141 -3.31 2.54 4.68
N GLU A 142 -3.56 3.81 4.27
CA GLU A 142 -4.89 4.32 3.93
C GLU A 142 -5.55 3.47 2.82
N ALA A 143 -4.76 3.15 1.79
CA ALA A 143 -5.17 2.29 0.69
C ALA A 143 -5.55 0.86 1.14
N LEU A 144 -4.69 0.21 1.92
CA LEU A 144 -4.94 -1.15 2.42
C LEU A 144 -6.15 -1.20 3.36
N GLU A 145 -6.30 -0.20 4.21
CA GLU A 145 -7.45 -0.09 5.09
C GLU A 145 -8.75 0.03 4.28
N THR A 146 -8.79 0.93 3.31
CA THR A 146 -9.96 1.11 2.43
C THR A 146 -10.29 -0.18 1.70
N LEU A 147 -9.28 -0.85 1.14
CA LEU A 147 -9.46 -2.11 0.42
C LEU A 147 -10.03 -3.21 1.31
N LEU A 148 -9.46 -3.41 2.50
CA LEU A 148 -9.78 -4.55 3.35
C LEU A 148 -11.02 -4.34 4.22
N ARG A 149 -11.54 -3.10 4.33
CA ARG A 149 -12.84 -2.81 4.95
C ARG A 149 -14.03 -3.01 4.02
N SER A 150 -13.82 -2.88 2.71
CA SER A 150 -14.87 -3.06 1.69
C SER A 150 -15.16 -4.52 1.39
#